data_AF-A0A958FZJ9-F1
#
_entry.id   AF-A0A958FZJ9-F1
#
_cell.length_a   1.000
_cell.length_b   1.000
_cell.length_c   1.000
_cell.angle_alpha   90.00
_cell.angle_beta   90.00
_cell.angle_gamma   90.00
#
_symmetry.space_group_name_H-M   'P 1'
#
loop_
_entity.id
_entity.type
_entity.pdbx_description
1 polymer ?
#
loop_
_entity_poly.entity_id
_entity_poly.type
_entity_poly.pdbx_seq_one_letter_code
_entity_poly.pdbx_strand_id
1 'polypeptide(L)'
;WSSKIKGRPGVKVIVQNAKVLSAERQTAEQVKPGAPIPSTVTLLVVAKDAAKIQLASTTGSLSLSLRGDTDNIGTAVDEITINDLLDATEGDDPDSRKTGTVLIDGKKFIVVPGKGMIPAGN
;
A
#
# COMPACT_ATOMS: atom_id res chain seq x y z
N TRP A 1 1.61 3.87 -1.90
CA TRP A 1 0.50 3.34 -2.71
C TRP A 1 -0.40 2.54 -1.80
N SER A 2 -1.66 2.95 -1.66
CA SER A 2 -2.65 2.24 -0.85
C SER A 2 -3.49 1.31 -1.72
N SER A 3 -3.62 0.05 -1.31
CA SER A 3 -4.45 -0.95 -1.96
C SER A 3 -4.84 -2.06 -0.98
N LYS A 4 -5.44 -3.14 -1.48
CA LYS A 4 -5.62 -4.38 -0.71
C LYS A 4 -4.39 -5.26 -0.87
N ILE A 5 -3.69 -5.50 0.21
CA ILE A 5 -2.55 -6.41 0.27
C ILE A 5 -2.95 -7.63 1.10
N LYS A 6 -2.89 -8.82 0.48
CA LYS A 6 -3.44 -10.06 1.04
C LYS A 6 -4.90 -9.92 1.51
N GLY A 7 -5.70 -9.13 0.79
CA GLY A 7 -7.12 -8.87 1.10
C GLY A 7 -7.38 -7.79 2.15
N ARG A 8 -6.34 -7.26 2.82
CA ARG A 8 -6.46 -6.22 3.85
C ARG A 8 -5.98 -4.86 3.32
N PRO A 9 -6.55 -3.73 3.76
CA PRO A 9 -6.01 -2.42 3.42
C PRO A 9 -4.55 -2.29 3.88
N GLY A 10 -3.69 -1.83 2.99
CA GLY A 10 -2.27 -1.62 3.28
C GLY A 10 -1.66 -0.57 2.35
N VAL A 11 -0.53 0.00 2.79
CA VAL A 11 0.24 1.00 2.06
C VAL A 11 1.62 0.45 1.80
N LYS A 12 2.04 0.44 0.53
CA LYS A 12 3.39 0.05 0.13
C LYS A 12 4.12 1.20 -0.55
N VAL A 13 5.39 1.37 -0.22
CA VAL A 13 6.30 2.24 -0.97
C VAL A 13 6.70 1.52 -2.26
N ILE A 14 6.35 2.10 -3.41
CA ILE A 14 6.59 1.50 -4.73
C ILE A 14 7.76 2.14 -5.48
N VAL A 15 8.08 3.38 -5.12
CA VAL A 15 9.16 4.21 -5.67
C VAL A 15 9.75 5.01 -4.53
N GLN A 16 11.07 5.08 -4.49
CA GLN A 16 11.83 5.93 -3.58
C GLN A 16 12.68 6.90 -4.40
N ASN A 17 13.16 7.97 -3.78
CA ASN A 17 14.08 8.94 -4.39
C ASN A 17 13.52 9.58 -5.69
N ALA A 18 12.19 9.69 -5.80
CA ALA A 18 11.56 10.48 -6.85
C ALA A 18 11.79 11.97 -6.58
N LYS A 19 12.37 12.68 -7.54
CA LYS A 19 12.59 14.13 -7.40
C LYS A 19 11.39 14.88 -7.96
N VAL A 20 10.78 15.72 -7.13
CA VAL A 20 9.73 16.63 -7.60
C VAL A 20 10.37 17.76 -8.41
N LEU A 21 9.91 17.95 -9.65
CA LEU A 21 10.32 19.04 -10.52
C LEU A 21 9.36 20.23 -10.45
N SER A 22 8.06 19.94 -10.35
CA SER A 22 7.00 20.94 -10.22
C SER A 22 5.84 20.34 -9.43
N ALA A 23 5.18 21.19 -8.64
CA ALA A 23 3.90 20.89 -8.01
C ALA A 23 2.98 22.09 -8.25
N GLU A 24 2.00 21.89 -9.11
CA GLU A 24 1.06 22.93 -9.52
C GLU A 24 -0.29 22.69 -8.85
N ARG A 25 -0.84 23.74 -8.27
CA ARG A 25 -2.20 23.79 -7.76
C ARG A 25 -2.90 24.97 -8.39
N GLN A 26 -4.07 24.75 -8.98
CA GLN A 26 -4.89 25.85 -9.45
C GLN A 26 -5.42 26.64 -8.23
N THR A 27 -4.98 27.90 -8.09
CA THR A 27 -5.40 28.81 -7.01
C THR A 27 -6.46 29.83 -7.44
N ALA A 28 -6.90 29.78 -8.70
CA ALA A 28 -7.86 30.73 -9.24
C ALA A 28 -9.22 30.65 -8.52
N GLU A 29 -9.79 31.81 -8.16
CA GLU A 29 -11.09 31.96 -7.49
C GLU A 29 -12.29 31.47 -8.32
N GLN A 30 -12.09 31.11 -9.59
CA GLN A 30 -13.12 30.61 -10.51
C GLN A 30 -13.31 29.08 -10.47
N VAL A 31 -12.85 28.39 -9.43
CA VAL A 31 -13.26 27.00 -9.21
C VAL A 31 -14.72 27.04 -8.75
N LYS A 32 -15.63 26.52 -9.59
CA LYS A 32 -17.03 26.34 -9.21
C LYS A 32 -17.10 25.67 -7.83
N PRO A 33 -17.88 26.16 -6.86
CA PRO A 33 -18.02 25.51 -5.56
C PRO A 33 -18.33 24.01 -5.73
N GLY A 34 -17.47 23.16 -5.17
CA GLY A 34 -17.58 21.69 -5.28
C GLY A 34 -16.88 21.05 -6.49
N ALA A 35 -16.28 21.81 -7.41
CA ALA A 35 -15.43 21.25 -8.45
C ALA A 35 -14.07 20.82 -7.87
N PRO A 36 -13.52 19.64 -8.25
CA PRO A 36 -12.19 19.22 -7.83
C PRO A 36 -11.13 20.23 -8.27
N ILE A 37 -10.27 20.67 -7.35
CA ILE A 37 -9.10 21.48 -7.70
C ILE A 37 -8.07 20.55 -8.35
N PRO A 38 -7.74 20.72 -9.65
CA PRO A 38 -6.70 19.91 -10.26
C PRO A 38 -5.37 20.23 -9.58
N SER A 39 -4.68 19.20 -9.14
CA SER A 39 -3.29 19.30 -8.69
C SER A 39 -2.46 18.32 -9.50
N THR A 40 -1.34 18.82 -10.03
CA THR A 40 -0.42 18.03 -10.87
C THR A 40 0.95 18.10 -10.25
N VAL A 41 1.61 16.94 -10.14
CA VAL A 41 2.99 16.83 -9.67
C VAL A 41 3.82 16.22 -10.79
N THR A 42 4.90 16.90 -11.18
CA THR A 42 5.87 16.40 -12.16
C THR A 42 7.05 15.76 -11.43
N LEU A 43 7.32 14.49 -11.72
CA LEU A 43 8.35 13.70 -11.06
C LEU A 43 9.47 13.32 -12.05
N LEU A 44 10.72 13.53 -11.63
CA LEU A 44 11.89 12.93 -12.26
C LEU A 44 12.15 11.57 -11.61
N VAL A 45 11.99 10.51 -12.39
CA VAL A 45 12.18 9.11 -12.00
C VAL A 45 12.81 8.32 -13.16
N VAL A 46 13.37 7.16 -12.87
CA VAL A 46 13.81 6.22 -13.92
C VAL A 46 12.60 5.53 -14.57
N ALA A 47 12.77 5.05 -15.81
CA ALA A 47 11.68 4.46 -16.61
C ALA A 47 10.95 3.31 -15.90
N LYS A 48 11.69 2.44 -15.19
CA LYS A 48 11.11 1.33 -14.41
C LYS A 48 10.15 1.83 -13.33
N ASP A 49 10.48 2.94 -12.68
CA ASP A 49 9.66 3.51 -11.60
C ASP A 49 8.46 4.29 -12.16
N ALA A 50 8.62 4.95 -13.33
CA ALA A 50 7.50 5.53 -14.06
C ALA A 50 6.43 4.47 -14.40
N ALA A 51 6.83 3.30 -14.89
CA ALA A 51 5.92 2.20 -15.18
C ALA A 51 5.18 1.69 -13.93
N LYS A 52 5.87 1.60 -12.78
CA LYS A 52 5.22 1.23 -11.50
C LYS A 52 4.19 2.28 -11.07
N ILE A 53 4.54 3.57 -11.18
CA ILE A 53 3.63 4.68 -10.84
C ILE A 53 2.38 4.62 -11.71
N GLN A 54 2.53 4.41 -13.01
CA GLN A 54 1.41 4.30 -13.95
C GLN A 54 0.50 3.11 -13.62
N LEU A 55 1.07 1.94 -13.33
CA LEU A 55 0.25 0.79 -12.93
C LEU A 55 -0.47 1.06 -11.60
N ALA A 56 0.25 1.61 -10.63
CA ALA A 56 -0.28 1.88 -9.30
C ALA A 56 -1.38 2.95 -9.28
N SER A 57 -1.33 3.95 -10.18
CA SER A 57 -2.38 4.98 -10.31
C SER A 57 -3.70 4.43 -10.86
N THR A 58 -3.66 3.28 -11.55
CA THR A 58 -4.87 2.63 -12.09
C THR A 58 -5.45 1.57 -11.14
N THR A 59 -4.66 1.07 -10.17
CA THR A 59 -5.01 -0.08 -9.33
C THR A 59 -5.14 0.26 -7.84
N GLY A 60 -4.96 1.52 -7.46
CA GLY A 60 -5.13 2.00 -6.09
C GLY A 60 -4.95 3.50 -6.00
N SER A 61 -4.63 3.99 -4.79
CA SER A 61 -4.37 5.41 -4.59
C SER A 61 -2.89 5.67 -4.33
N LEU A 62 -2.39 6.73 -4.96
CA LEU A 62 -1.03 7.20 -4.76
C LEU A 62 -1.02 8.32 -3.73
N SER A 63 -0.02 8.27 -2.86
CA SER A 63 0.34 9.34 -1.94
C SER A 63 1.86 9.51 -1.99
N LEU A 64 2.32 10.74 -1.80
CA LEU A 64 3.74 11.05 -1.69
C LEU A 64 4.11 11.15 -0.21
N SER A 65 5.05 10.31 0.24
CA SER A 65 5.74 10.53 1.50
C SER A 65 6.90 11.48 1.25
N LEU A 66 6.77 12.73 1.71
CA LEU A 66 7.83 13.71 1.59
C LEU A 66 8.97 13.35 2.54
N ARG A 67 10.20 13.40 2.03
CA ARG A 67 11.43 13.22 2.81
C ARG A 67 12.08 14.57 3.07
N GLY A 68 12.79 14.68 4.20
CA GLY A 68 13.63 15.84 4.47
C GLY A 68 14.72 15.98 3.42
N ASP A 69 15.17 17.20 3.17
CA ASP A 69 16.24 17.55 2.23
C ASP A 69 17.62 16.94 2.59
N THR A 70 17.77 16.51 3.84
CA THR A 70 18.97 15.84 4.36
C THR A 70 18.90 14.31 4.31
N ASP A 71 17.75 13.72 3.99
CA ASP A 71 17.57 12.26 3.88
C ASP A 71 17.90 11.77 2.46
N ASN A 72 19.19 11.54 2.21
CA ASN A 72 19.72 11.08 0.92
C ASN A 72 19.97 9.57 0.82
N ILE A 73 19.86 8.85 1.95
CA ILE A 73 20.15 7.41 2.01
C ILE A 73 18.87 6.61 1.74
N GLY A 74 17.72 7.16 2.12
CA GLY A 74 16.42 6.58 1.83
C GLY A 74 16.21 5.27 2.54
N THR A 75 15.82 5.33 3.81
CA THR A 75 15.42 4.11 4.54
C THR A 75 14.21 3.50 3.84
N ALA A 76 14.36 2.27 3.35
CA ALA A 76 13.24 1.52 2.81
C ALA A 76 12.23 1.30 3.93
N VAL A 77 11.08 1.97 3.83
CA VAL A 77 9.93 1.64 4.66
C VAL A 77 9.17 0.57 3.87
N ASP A 78 9.25 -0.66 4.37
CA ASP A 78 8.42 -1.73 3.86
C ASP A 78 6.96 -1.50 4.25
N GLU A 79 6.08 -2.22 3.55
CA GLU A 79 4.62 -2.16 3.66
C GLU A 79 4.10 -1.86 5.08
N ILE A 80 3.23 -0.85 5.19
CA ILE A 80 2.53 -0.47 6.41
C ILE A 80 1.07 -0.92 6.29
N THR A 81 0.61 -1.68 7.26
CA THR A 81 -0.74 -2.22 7.37
C THR A 81 -1.46 -1.66 8.59
N ILE A 82 -2.73 -2.02 8.78
CA ILE A 82 -3.50 -1.64 9.97
C ILE A 82 -2.84 -2.18 11.25
N ASN A 83 -2.20 -3.34 11.21
CA ASN A 83 -1.57 -3.93 12.40
C ASN A 83 -0.39 -3.07 12.89
N ASP A 84 0.38 -2.50 11.96
CA ASP A 84 1.48 -1.59 12.26
C ASP A 84 0.99 -0.27 12.87
N LEU A 85 -0.26 0.13 12.60
CA LEU A 85 -0.89 1.31 13.21
C LEU A 85 -1.45 1.04 14.61
N LEU A 86 -1.78 -0.21 14.91
CA LEU A 86 -2.40 -0.63 16.17
C LEU A 86 -1.38 -1.20 17.16
N ASP A 87 -0.09 -1.17 16.83
CA ASP A 87 0.98 -1.91 17.53
C ASP A 87 0.62 -3.38 17.79
N ALA A 88 -0.24 -3.93 16.93
CA ALA A 88 -0.70 -5.31 17.03
C ALA A 88 0.41 -6.19 16.47
N THR A 89 1.25 -6.73 17.36
CA THR A 89 2.24 -7.74 16.97
C THR A 89 1.53 -8.88 16.23
N GLU A 90 2.07 -9.33 15.08
CA GLU A 90 1.52 -10.41 14.25
C GLU A 90 1.34 -11.78 14.98
N GLY A 91 1.63 -11.82 16.28
CA GLY A 91 1.43 -12.94 17.19
C GLY A 91 -0.01 -13.14 17.68
N ASP A 92 -0.85 -12.11 17.70
CA ASP A 92 -2.20 -12.17 18.30
C ASP A 92 -3.34 -12.40 17.30
N ASP A 93 -3.05 -12.40 16.00
CA ASP A 93 -4.03 -12.72 14.96
C ASP A 93 -3.85 -14.18 14.48
N PRO A 94 -4.71 -15.14 14.89
CA PRO A 94 -4.65 -16.51 14.36
C PRO A 94 -4.89 -16.57 12.84
N ASP A 95 -5.38 -15.49 12.24
CA ASP A 95 -5.64 -15.32 10.81
C ASP A 95 -4.40 -14.87 10.01
N SER A 96 -3.35 -14.32 10.66
CA SER A 96 -2.13 -13.82 10.00
C SER A 96 -1.27 -14.91 9.36
N ARG A 97 -1.38 -16.16 9.84
CA ARG A 97 -0.61 -17.32 9.35
C ARG A 97 -1.38 -18.16 8.33
N LYS A 98 -2.58 -17.73 7.92
CA LYS A 98 -3.43 -18.51 7.01
C LYS A 98 -3.08 -18.17 5.57
N THR A 99 -2.67 -19.16 4.80
CA THR A 99 -2.51 -19.04 3.34
C THR A 99 -3.85 -19.18 2.63
N GLY A 100 -4.80 -19.88 3.23
CA GLY A 100 -6.13 -20.09 2.67
C GLY A 100 -6.94 -21.10 3.48
N THR A 101 -8.15 -21.36 3.01
CA THR A 101 -9.04 -22.38 3.56
C THR A 101 -9.32 -23.44 2.50
N VAL A 102 -9.33 -24.72 2.89
CA VAL A 102 -9.73 -25.85 2.04
C VAL A 102 -10.91 -26.59 2.71
N LEU A 103 -11.86 -27.06 1.91
CA LEU A 103 -12.95 -27.93 2.35
C LEU A 103 -12.61 -29.37 1.95
N ILE A 104 -12.60 -30.29 2.92
CA ILE A 104 -12.40 -31.72 2.70
C ILE A 104 -13.53 -32.44 3.42
N ASP A 105 -14.34 -33.20 2.67
CA ASP A 105 -15.51 -33.94 3.20
C ASP A 105 -16.45 -33.07 4.06
N GLY A 106 -16.70 -31.85 3.62
CA GLY A 106 -17.57 -30.88 4.31
C GLY A 106 -16.95 -30.24 5.56
N LYS A 107 -15.72 -30.60 5.94
CA LYS A 107 -14.99 -30.00 7.06
C LYS A 107 -14.03 -28.93 6.56
N LYS A 108 -14.01 -27.80 7.28
CA LYS A 108 -13.18 -26.63 6.95
C LYS A 108 -11.79 -26.80 7.56
N PHE A 109 -10.76 -26.64 6.73
CA PHE A 109 -9.36 -26.67 7.14
C PHE A 109 -8.67 -25.37 6.78
N ILE A 110 -7.75 -24.93 7.64
CA ILE A 110 -6.89 -23.77 7.45
C ILE A 110 -5.51 -24.26 7.00
N VAL A 111 -4.99 -23.68 5.92
CA VAL A 111 -3.63 -23.97 5.44
C VAL A 111 -2.65 -23.02 6.09
N VAL A 112 -1.66 -23.57 6.78
CA VAL A 112 -0.59 -22.80 7.46
C VAL A 112 0.77 -23.18 6.86
N PRO A 113 1.57 -22.21 6.37
CA PRO A 113 2.92 -22.47 5.85
C PRO A 113 3.79 -23.20 6.88
N GLY A 114 4.45 -24.29 6.47
CA GLY A 114 5.35 -25.06 7.33
C GLY A 114 4.68 -25.92 8.42
N LYS A 115 3.36 -25.80 8.62
CA LYS A 115 2.58 -26.61 9.58
C LYS A 115 1.52 -27.50 8.91
N GLY A 116 1.24 -27.30 7.64
CA GLY A 116 0.26 -28.09 6.88
C GLY A 116 -1.18 -27.62 7.11
N MET A 117 -2.14 -28.53 6.99
CA MET A 117 -3.57 -28.24 7.16
C MET A 117 -4.00 -28.51 8.60
N ILE A 118 -4.62 -27.53 9.25
CA ILE A 118 -5.21 -27.68 10.58
C ILE A 118 -6.74 -27.55 10.50
N PRO A 119 -7.52 -28.32 11.26
CA PRO A 119 -8.96 -28.12 11.33
C PRO A 119 -9.27 -26.68 11.74
N ALA A 120 -10.16 -26.01 11.02
CA ALA A 120 -10.73 -24.76 11.51
C ALA A 120 -11.59 -25.12 12.72
N GLY A 121 -11.17 -24.70 13.92
CA GLY A 121 -11.97 -24.89 15.13
C GLY A 121 -13.40 -24.41 14.92
N ASN A 122 -14.36 -25.06 15.59
CA ASN A 122 -15.78 -24.69 15.58
C ASN A 122 -15.99 -23.22 15.97
#